data_AF-A0A7S1AB11-F1
#
_entry.id   AF-A0A7S1AB11-F1
#
_cell.length_a   1.000
_cell.length_b   1.000
_cell.length_c   1.000
_cell.angle_alpha   90.00
_cell.angle_beta   90.00
_cell.angle_gamma   90.00
#
_symmetry.space_group_name_H-M   'P 1'
#
loop_
_entity.id
_entity.type
_entity.pdbx_description
1 polymer ?
#
loop_
_entity_poly.entity_id
_entity_poly.type
_entity_poly.pdbx_seq_one_letter_code
_entity_poly.pdbx_strand_id
1 'polypeptide(L)'
;MRLQCLFVALCAACIRSEECKNEDSHGTEDSSLLQTHSIRSAVHARTILPEAEPEPEPEAEAKSHDDAQFLMRATFGPTAESLSALEGKTHHQWVQEQMALPVEPHRALYRQRINPMFVSSSAGPFGQQRSPCELGARWVRNTFSRMDINLVVEVRGSSAIYVDGVFRTDVAQGDLASEWAGMTNWTGKLCNCLEFVGGSVFLAETNCRYDFAMPNPAVLSASPVATSFSFAGIDNEPDAVVVSDVFENCTLDESAIVEQFGSHYRFDKRLALQANDVGSPLEDDVACVGRNVVNEKFCK
;
A
#
# COMPACT_ATOMS: atom_id res chain seq x y z
N MET A 1 -7.06 -14.62 -65.10
CA MET A 1 -7.62 -13.57 -65.99
C MET A 1 -8.59 -12.75 -65.17
N ARG A 2 -8.28 -11.46 -64.95
CA ARG A 2 -9.12 -10.32 -64.46
C ARG A 2 -10.01 -10.54 -63.21
N LEU A 3 -9.70 -9.97 -62.03
CA LEU A 3 -9.69 -8.56 -61.55
C LEU A 3 -11.08 -7.95 -61.28
N GLN A 4 -11.16 -7.28 -60.11
CA GLN A 4 -12.15 -6.30 -59.58
C GLN A 4 -13.18 -6.87 -58.58
N CYS A 5 -13.53 -6.21 -57.47
CA CYS A 5 -13.08 -5.01 -56.76
C CYS A 5 -13.90 -4.96 -55.46
N LEU A 6 -13.31 -4.60 -54.31
CA LEU A 6 -13.96 -3.79 -53.26
C LEU A 6 -12.91 -3.36 -52.24
N PHE A 7 -12.47 -2.12 -52.42
CA PHE A 7 -11.66 -1.34 -51.49
C PHE A 7 -12.59 -0.74 -50.44
N VAL A 8 -12.27 -0.91 -49.15
CA VAL A 8 -12.74 -0.04 -48.08
C VAL A 8 -11.50 0.55 -47.42
N ALA A 9 -11.36 1.87 -47.57
CA ALA A 9 -10.28 2.67 -47.00
C ALA A 9 -10.60 3.01 -45.54
N LEU A 10 -9.66 2.73 -44.63
CA LEU A 10 -9.66 3.24 -43.27
C LEU A 10 -8.51 4.23 -43.11
N CYS A 11 -8.87 5.41 -42.64
CA CYS A 11 -8.02 6.58 -42.44
C CYS A 11 -6.80 6.29 -41.55
N ALA A 12 -5.63 6.67 -42.06
CA ALA A 12 -4.46 6.93 -41.25
C ALA A 12 -4.49 8.37 -40.75
N ALA A 13 -4.38 8.56 -39.43
CA ALA A 13 -3.98 9.82 -38.83
C ALA A 13 -3.02 9.51 -37.67
N CYS A 14 -1.72 9.58 -37.98
CA CYS A 14 -0.65 9.71 -37.01
C CYS A 14 -0.64 11.15 -36.49
N ILE A 15 -0.67 11.34 -35.17
CA ILE A 15 -0.14 12.56 -34.54
C ILE A 15 0.82 12.11 -33.44
N ARG A 16 2.12 12.16 -33.77
CA ARG A 16 3.24 12.23 -32.83
C ARG A 16 3.24 13.63 -32.20
N SER A 17 3.45 13.71 -30.90
CA SER A 17 3.84 14.95 -30.22
C SER A 17 5.16 14.70 -29.49
N GLU A 18 6.25 14.94 -30.22
CA GLU A 18 7.54 15.35 -29.66
C GLU A 18 7.78 16.73 -30.27
N GLU A 19 7.75 17.79 -29.46
CA GLU A 19 8.47 19.07 -29.68
C GLU A 19 7.98 20.11 -28.66
N CYS A 20 8.74 20.26 -27.57
CA CYS A 20 8.88 21.54 -26.87
C CYS A 20 10.39 21.76 -26.71
N LYS A 21 10.99 22.25 -27.79
CA LYS A 21 12.34 22.81 -27.77
C LYS A 21 12.25 24.27 -27.37
N ASN A 22 13.10 24.62 -26.40
CA ASN A 22 13.56 25.95 -26.09
C ASN A 22 13.88 26.77 -27.36
N GLU A 23 13.36 27.99 -27.41
CA GLU A 23 14.05 29.09 -28.09
C GLU A 23 14.27 30.21 -27.07
N ASP A 24 15.56 30.42 -26.78
CA ASP A 24 16.12 31.65 -26.26
C ASP A 24 15.92 32.77 -27.29
N SER A 25 15.43 33.93 -26.84
CA SER A 25 15.74 35.19 -27.52
C SER A 25 16.04 36.28 -26.50
N HIS A 26 17.31 36.65 -26.47
CA HIS A 26 17.92 37.79 -25.78
C HIS A 26 17.22 39.13 -26.09
N GLY A 27 17.04 39.95 -25.06
CA GLY A 27 16.59 41.35 -25.16
C GLY A 27 16.66 42.06 -23.81
N THR A 28 17.84 42.59 -23.53
CA THR A 28 18.36 43.39 -22.39
C THR A 28 17.48 44.50 -21.79
N GLU A 29 17.60 44.62 -20.46
CA GLU A 29 17.67 45.84 -19.59
C GLU A 29 16.41 46.75 -19.55
N ASP A 30 15.88 47.23 -18.43
CA ASP A 30 16.47 47.62 -17.13
C ASP A 30 15.34 47.94 -16.10
N SER A 31 15.73 48.18 -14.83
CA SER A 31 14.93 48.71 -13.70
C SER A 31 14.06 47.71 -12.93
N SER A 32 14.47 47.07 -11.82
CA SER A 32 15.08 47.51 -10.56
C SER A 32 14.12 48.18 -9.54
N LEU A 33 14.19 47.65 -8.31
CA LEU A 33 13.98 48.29 -7.01
C LEU A 33 12.60 48.20 -6.32
N LEU A 34 12.42 47.11 -5.57
CA LEU A 34 11.85 47.19 -4.22
C LEU A 34 13.00 47.45 -3.23
N GLN A 35 13.41 48.71 -3.15
CA GLN A 35 14.16 49.24 -2.01
C GLN A 35 13.22 50.06 -1.14
N THR A 36 13.10 49.62 0.11
CA THR A 36 12.43 50.31 1.21
C THR A 36 13.10 51.67 1.44
N HIS A 37 12.44 52.74 1.02
CA HIS A 37 12.81 54.10 1.41
C HIS A 37 11.97 54.59 2.58
N SER A 38 12.68 54.82 3.68
CA SER A 38 12.32 55.70 4.79
C SER A 38 11.72 57.02 4.27
N ILE A 39 10.48 57.30 4.67
CA ILE A 39 9.90 58.63 4.58
C ILE A 39 9.70 59.13 6.01
N ARG A 40 10.61 60.01 6.43
CA ARG A 40 10.31 61.03 7.45
C ARG A 40 9.59 62.17 6.74
N SER A 41 8.37 62.51 7.17
CA SER A 41 7.99 63.92 7.29
C SER A 41 6.72 64.17 8.10
N ALA A 42 6.85 65.22 8.91
CA ALA A 42 5.82 66.14 9.39
C ALA A 42 4.75 65.60 10.34
N VAL A 43 5.08 65.74 11.62
CA VAL A 43 4.14 65.94 12.72
C VAL A 43 3.16 67.07 12.35
N HIS A 44 1.92 66.70 12.04
CA HIS A 44 0.79 67.61 12.15
C HIS A 44 0.20 67.36 13.53
N ALA A 45 0.27 68.37 14.40
CA ALA A 45 -0.33 68.33 15.73
C ALA A 45 -1.86 68.23 15.59
N ARG A 46 -2.37 67.00 15.59
CA ARG A 46 -3.78 66.74 15.88
C ARG A 46 -3.91 66.77 17.39
N THR A 47 -4.69 67.71 17.90
CA THR A 47 -5.18 67.70 19.28
C THR A 47 -5.83 66.35 19.55
N ILE A 48 -5.15 65.50 20.32
CA ILE A 48 -5.67 64.23 20.82
C ILE A 48 -6.72 64.61 21.87
N LEU A 49 -8.00 64.47 21.52
CA LEU A 49 -9.04 64.25 22.51
C LEU A 49 -8.66 62.95 23.24
N PRO A 50 -8.69 62.88 24.58
CA PRO A 50 -8.35 61.66 25.28
C PRO A 50 -9.28 60.55 24.80
N GLU A 51 -8.71 59.58 24.09
CA GLU A 51 -9.33 58.33 23.73
C GLU A 51 -9.68 57.64 25.05
N ALA A 52 -10.97 57.34 25.24
CA ALA A 52 -11.45 56.64 26.41
C ALA A 52 -10.67 55.33 26.55
N GLU A 53 -10.20 55.03 27.76
CA GLU A 53 -9.52 53.76 28.05
C GLU A 53 -10.42 52.60 27.58
N PRO A 54 -9.88 51.61 26.83
CA PRO A 54 -10.67 50.48 26.39
C PRO A 54 -11.22 49.76 27.63
N GLU A 55 -12.54 49.56 27.66
CA GLU A 55 -13.18 48.74 28.69
C GLU A 55 -12.53 47.35 28.72
N PRO A 56 -12.35 46.74 29.90
CA PRO A 56 -11.73 45.42 30.01
C PRO A 56 -12.55 44.42 29.20
N GLU A 57 -11.91 43.75 28.24
CA GLU A 57 -12.50 42.59 27.56
C GLU A 57 -13.00 41.60 28.63
N PRO A 58 -14.19 41.02 28.46
CA PRO A 58 -14.74 40.10 29.44
C PRO A 58 -13.75 38.94 29.62
N GLU A 59 -13.42 38.60 30.87
CA GLU A 59 -12.44 37.56 31.23
C GLU A 59 -12.71 36.20 30.53
N ALA A 60 -13.96 35.96 30.14
CA ALA A 60 -14.39 34.81 29.36
C ALA A 60 -13.80 34.77 27.93
N GLU A 61 -13.71 35.91 27.23
CA GLU A 61 -13.14 35.98 25.88
C GLU A 61 -11.61 35.80 25.91
N ALA A 62 -10.94 36.40 26.90
CA ALA A 62 -9.51 36.23 27.11
C ALA A 62 -9.13 34.77 27.45
N LYS A 63 -9.94 34.09 28.28
CA LYS A 63 -9.77 32.66 28.57
C LYS A 63 -9.97 31.80 27.33
N SER A 64 -11.00 32.07 26.52
CA SER A 64 -11.24 31.33 25.28
C SER A 64 -10.08 31.46 24.28
N HIS A 65 -9.44 32.62 24.21
CA HIS A 65 -8.28 32.84 23.33
C HIS A 65 -7.04 32.11 23.83
N ASP A 66 -6.78 32.11 25.13
CA ASP A 66 -5.67 31.37 25.75
C ASP A 66 -5.85 29.85 25.60
N ASP A 67 -7.06 29.34 25.82
CA ASP A 67 -7.41 27.93 25.63
C ASP A 67 -7.23 27.50 24.15
N ALA A 68 -7.60 28.35 23.20
CA ALA A 68 -7.37 28.09 21.78
C ALA A 68 -5.87 28.04 21.44
N GLN A 69 -5.08 28.98 21.95
CA GLN A 69 -3.62 28.99 21.74
C GLN A 69 -2.95 27.77 22.38
N PHE A 70 -3.39 27.38 23.57
CA PHE A 70 -2.91 26.18 24.24
C PHE A 70 -3.14 24.92 23.37
N LEU A 71 -4.35 24.74 22.84
CA LEU A 71 -4.68 23.59 21.98
C LEU A 71 -3.90 23.57 20.66
N MET A 72 -3.63 24.74 20.07
CA MET A 72 -2.78 24.85 18.89
C MET A 72 -1.34 24.39 19.19
N ARG A 73 -0.78 24.84 20.33
CA ARG A 73 0.57 24.45 20.77
C ARG A 73 0.66 22.96 21.14
N ALA A 74 -0.44 22.39 21.64
CA ALA A 74 -0.53 20.98 21.98
C ALA A 74 -0.80 20.05 20.77
N THR A 75 -0.91 20.57 19.55
CA THR A 75 -1.24 19.86 18.30
C THR A 75 -2.63 19.23 18.22
N PHE A 76 -3.56 19.58 19.13
CA PHE A 76 -4.96 19.12 19.09
C PHE A 76 -5.85 20.02 18.23
N GLY A 77 -5.46 21.28 18.05
CA GLY A 77 -6.24 22.28 17.31
C GLY A 77 -7.49 22.77 18.09
N PRO A 78 -7.90 24.04 17.91
CA PRO A 78 -9.04 24.62 18.63
C PRO A 78 -10.34 24.30 17.90
N THR A 79 -10.86 23.09 18.07
CA THR A 79 -12.22 22.73 17.65
C THR A 79 -13.21 23.16 18.73
N ALA A 80 -14.48 23.32 18.37
CA ALA A 80 -15.53 23.63 19.36
C ALA A 80 -15.61 22.58 20.48
N GLU A 81 -15.37 21.31 20.13
CA GLU A 81 -15.34 20.20 21.08
C GLU A 81 -14.12 20.28 22.02
N SER A 82 -12.92 20.57 21.52
CA SER A 82 -11.73 20.67 22.36
C SER A 82 -11.74 21.90 23.27
N LEU A 83 -12.33 23.02 22.81
CA LEU A 83 -12.57 24.20 23.64
C LEU A 83 -13.61 23.92 24.74
N SER A 84 -14.69 23.22 24.42
CA SER A 84 -15.69 22.81 25.42
C SER A 84 -15.09 21.83 26.44
N ALA A 85 -14.18 20.95 26.04
CA ALA A 85 -13.49 20.04 26.95
C ALA A 85 -12.55 20.74 27.95
N LEU A 86 -12.10 21.96 27.66
CA LEU A 86 -11.29 22.81 28.55
C LEU A 86 -12.14 23.66 29.50
N GLU A 87 -13.44 23.79 29.25
CA GLU A 87 -14.33 24.63 30.04
C GLU A 87 -14.34 24.17 31.51
N GLY A 88 -14.08 25.10 32.43
CA GLY A 88 -13.98 24.81 33.86
C GLY A 88 -12.75 24.01 34.29
N LYS A 89 -11.79 23.73 33.39
CA LYS A 89 -10.54 23.03 33.70
C LYS A 89 -9.32 23.96 33.61
N THR A 90 -8.24 23.55 34.24
CA THR A 90 -6.90 24.09 33.99
C THR A 90 -6.24 23.29 32.86
N HIS A 91 -5.30 23.90 32.12
CA HIS A 91 -4.53 23.18 31.09
C HIS A 91 -3.82 21.94 31.67
N HIS A 92 -3.33 22.01 32.91
CA HIS A 92 -2.69 20.86 33.57
C HIS A 92 -3.65 19.69 33.79
N GLN A 93 -4.87 19.96 34.28
CA GLN A 93 -5.89 18.93 34.46
C GLN A 93 -6.29 18.31 33.12
N TRP A 94 -6.47 19.13 32.09
CA TRP A 94 -6.78 18.64 30.76
C TRP A 94 -5.65 17.76 30.20
N VAL A 95 -4.38 18.13 30.37
CA VAL A 95 -3.24 17.28 29.97
C VAL A 95 -3.25 15.95 30.74
N GLN A 96 -3.50 15.97 32.05
CA GLN A 96 -3.60 14.75 32.85
C GLN A 96 -4.71 13.82 32.33
N GLU A 97 -5.86 14.38 31.95
CA GLU A 97 -6.96 13.62 31.35
C GLU A 97 -6.58 13.04 29.99
N GLN A 98 -5.93 13.83 29.12
CA GLN A 98 -5.46 13.33 27.82
C GLN A 98 -4.44 12.19 27.98
N MET A 99 -3.52 12.31 28.94
CA MET A 99 -2.53 11.28 29.24
C MET A 99 -3.12 10.04 29.92
N ALA A 100 -4.32 10.14 30.49
CA ALA A 100 -5.05 9.04 31.11
C ALA A 100 -5.91 8.25 30.11
N LEU A 101 -6.09 8.75 28.88
CA LEU A 101 -6.79 8.01 27.84
C LEU A 101 -6.04 6.70 27.51
N PRO A 102 -6.77 5.61 27.20
CA PRO A 102 -6.14 4.37 26.76
C PRO A 102 -5.23 4.63 25.55
N VAL A 103 -4.01 4.09 25.58
CA VAL A 103 -3.10 4.17 24.45
C VAL A 103 -3.70 3.39 23.30
N GLU A 104 -3.94 4.06 22.17
CA GLU A 104 -4.24 3.43 20.89
C GLU A 104 -2.94 3.33 20.07
N PRO A 105 -2.22 2.19 20.11
CA PRO A 105 -0.99 2.09 19.37
C PRO A 105 -1.30 2.05 17.87
N HIS A 106 -0.89 3.09 17.14
CA HIS A 106 -0.93 3.13 15.67
C HIS A 106 -0.34 1.86 15.04
N ARG A 107 0.69 1.27 15.68
CA ARG A 107 1.28 -0.01 15.29
C ARG A 107 0.28 -1.18 15.35
N ALA A 108 -0.59 -1.26 16.36
CA ALA A 108 -1.61 -2.31 16.42
C ALA A 108 -2.67 -2.12 15.34
N LEU A 109 -3.14 -0.89 15.13
CA LEU A 109 -4.09 -0.58 14.06
C LEU A 109 -3.50 -0.89 12.68
N TYR A 110 -2.22 -0.57 12.47
CA TYR A 110 -1.49 -0.90 11.25
C TYR A 110 -1.46 -2.42 11.02
N ARG A 111 -1.07 -3.21 12.02
CA ARG A 111 -1.01 -4.68 11.91
C ARG A 111 -2.35 -5.33 11.58
N GLN A 112 -3.47 -4.76 12.01
CA GLN A 112 -4.80 -5.27 11.68
C GLN A 112 -5.18 -5.05 10.21
N ARG A 113 -4.56 -4.08 9.54
CA ARG A 113 -4.96 -3.61 8.22
C ARG A 113 -3.99 -4.00 7.12
N ILE A 114 -2.77 -4.39 7.46
CA ILE A 114 -1.76 -4.77 6.48
C ILE A 114 -1.55 -6.28 6.43
N ASN A 115 -1.33 -6.79 5.22
CA ASN A 115 -1.05 -8.20 4.97
C ASN A 115 0.10 -8.34 3.94
N PRO A 116 1.34 -7.99 4.32
CA PRO A 116 2.45 -7.95 3.37
C PRO A 116 2.89 -9.37 2.98
N MET A 117 3.42 -9.49 1.77
CA MET A 117 4.03 -10.74 1.30
C MET A 117 5.26 -11.09 2.15
N PHE A 118 5.45 -12.38 2.39
CA PHE A 118 6.65 -12.86 3.09
C PHE A 118 7.81 -12.97 2.09
N VAL A 119 8.87 -12.19 2.33
CA VAL A 119 10.13 -12.26 1.59
C VAL A 119 11.23 -12.61 2.59
N SER A 120 11.81 -13.80 2.47
CA SER A 120 12.71 -14.37 3.49
C SER A 120 13.91 -13.46 3.83
N SER A 121 14.43 -12.70 2.87
CA SER A 121 15.58 -11.81 3.05
C SER A 121 15.31 -10.58 3.91
N SER A 122 14.06 -10.15 4.07
CA SER A 122 13.70 -8.92 4.78
C SER A 122 12.69 -9.12 5.92
N ALA A 123 12.08 -10.30 6.03
CA ALA A 123 10.97 -10.54 6.96
C ALA A 123 11.39 -10.78 8.41
N GLY A 124 12.56 -11.37 8.65
CA GLY A 124 12.96 -11.93 9.96
C GLY A 124 12.78 -10.99 11.17
N PRO A 125 13.23 -9.72 11.11
CA PRO A 125 13.08 -8.78 12.23
C PRO A 125 11.64 -8.33 12.51
N PHE A 126 10.73 -8.47 11.53
CA PHE A 126 9.39 -7.89 11.61
C PHE A 126 8.29 -8.93 11.83
N GLY A 127 8.60 -10.21 11.65
CA GLY A 127 7.59 -11.24 11.58
C GLY A 127 8.11 -12.61 11.20
N GLN A 128 7.21 -13.58 11.23
CA GLN A 128 7.44 -14.91 10.69
C GLN A 128 6.49 -15.17 9.52
N GLN A 129 6.82 -16.16 8.69
CA GLN A 129 5.88 -16.59 7.66
C GLN A 129 4.67 -17.25 8.33
N ARG A 130 3.45 -16.89 7.91
CA ARG A 130 2.26 -17.66 8.29
C ARG A 130 2.39 -19.09 7.79
N SER A 131 1.93 -20.05 8.58
CA SER A 131 1.80 -21.43 8.09
C SER A 131 0.54 -21.60 7.24
N PRO A 132 0.48 -22.59 6.32
CA PRO A 132 -0.70 -22.83 5.46
C PRO A 132 -2.01 -23.04 6.23
N CYS A 133 -1.89 -23.49 7.48
CA CYS A 133 -2.97 -23.88 8.37
C CYS A 133 -3.33 -22.82 9.42
N GLU A 134 -2.59 -21.72 9.47
CA GLU A 134 -2.78 -20.71 10.50
C GLU A 134 -4.05 -19.90 10.25
N LEU A 135 -4.73 -19.45 11.30
CA LEU A 135 -5.82 -18.50 11.15
C LEU A 135 -5.33 -17.24 10.40
N GLY A 136 -6.12 -16.80 9.43
CA GLY A 136 -5.75 -15.70 8.54
C GLY A 136 -4.71 -16.05 7.46
N ALA A 137 -4.28 -17.30 7.34
CA ALA A 137 -3.47 -17.75 6.21
C ALA A 137 -4.20 -17.50 4.89
N ARG A 138 -3.52 -16.85 3.94
CA ARG A 138 -4.11 -16.45 2.65
C ARG A 138 -3.85 -17.49 1.58
N TRP A 139 -4.86 -17.74 0.77
CA TRP A 139 -4.83 -18.65 -0.37
C TRP A 139 -5.40 -17.93 -1.59
N VAL A 140 -4.78 -18.08 -2.76
CA VAL A 140 -5.12 -17.31 -3.96
C VAL A 140 -5.32 -18.17 -5.19
N ARG A 141 -6.16 -17.70 -6.11
CA ARG A 141 -6.52 -18.39 -7.36
C ARG A 141 -5.59 -18.08 -8.52
N ASN A 142 -4.84 -16.98 -8.50
CA ASN A 142 -3.96 -16.61 -9.61
C ASN A 142 -2.65 -17.41 -9.58
N THR A 143 -2.18 -17.83 -10.76
CA THR A 143 -0.96 -18.64 -10.90
C THR A 143 0.30 -17.82 -10.60
N PHE A 144 0.44 -16.65 -11.23
CA PHE A 144 1.62 -15.80 -11.08
C PHE A 144 1.40 -14.68 -10.08
N SER A 145 2.46 -14.35 -9.34
CA SER A 145 2.55 -13.23 -8.40
C SER A 145 3.79 -12.38 -8.67
N ARG A 146 3.87 -11.22 -8.03
CA ARG A 146 5.02 -10.32 -8.12
C ARG A 146 6.30 -10.96 -7.58
N MET A 147 6.18 -12.00 -6.75
CA MET A 147 7.30 -12.81 -6.28
C MET A 147 7.94 -13.65 -7.40
N ASP A 148 7.22 -13.87 -8.50
CA ASP A 148 7.69 -14.64 -9.64
C ASP A 148 8.41 -13.76 -10.69
N ILE A 149 8.45 -12.44 -10.49
CA ILE A 149 9.07 -11.51 -11.43
C ILE A 149 10.58 -11.80 -11.52
N ASN A 150 11.08 -11.82 -12.76
CA ASN A 150 12.42 -12.23 -13.19
C ASN A 150 12.75 -13.73 -13.04
N LEU A 151 11.82 -14.54 -12.54
CA LEU A 151 12.00 -15.99 -12.50
C LEU A 151 11.71 -16.62 -13.87
N VAL A 152 12.30 -17.81 -14.08
CA VAL A 152 12.10 -18.59 -15.30
C VAL A 152 10.70 -19.19 -15.29
N VAL A 153 9.98 -19.05 -16.40
CA VAL A 153 8.66 -19.65 -16.62
C VAL A 153 8.79 -20.71 -17.70
N GLU A 154 8.25 -21.90 -17.43
CA GLU A 154 8.26 -23.02 -18.38
C GLU A 154 6.84 -23.56 -18.57
N VAL A 155 6.41 -23.73 -19.82
CA VAL A 155 5.18 -24.43 -20.17
C VAL A 155 5.54 -25.78 -20.77
N ARG A 156 5.32 -26.86 -20.02
CA ARG A 156 5.76 -28.21 -20.41
C ARG A 156 4.63 -28.98 -21.09
N GLY A 157 4.87 -29.42 -22.33
CA GLY A 157 3.92 -30.22 -23.10
C GLY A 157 2.53 -29.59 -23.23
N SER A 158 2.45 -28.26 -23.17
CA SER A 158 1.19 -27.48 -23.18
C SER A 158 0.20 -27.82 -22.06
N SER A 159 0.66 -28.56 -21.04
CA SER A 159 -0.20 -29.19 -20.02
C SER A 159 -0.03 -28.60 -18.63
N ALA A 160 1.14 -28.03 -18.33
CA ALA A 160 1.44 -27.50 -17.02
C ALA A 160 2.47 -26.36 -17.09
N ILE A 161 2.33 -25.42 -16.16
CA ILE A 161 3.19 -24.25 -15.99
C ILE A 161 4.05 -24.45 -14.76
N TYR A 162 5.34 -24.16 -14.90
CA TYR A 162 6.35 -24.18 -13.85
C TYR A 162 7.02 -22.81 -13.74
N VAL A 163 7.39 -22.43 -12.53
CA VAL A 163 8.20 -21.24 -12.25
C VAL A 163 9.43 -21.67 -11.45
N ASP A 164 10.61 -21.38 -11.99
CA ASP A 164 11.90 -21.81 -11.43
C ASP A 164 11.95 -23.32 -11.13
N GLY A 165 11.36 -24.11 -12.04
CA GLY A 165 11.23 -25.56 -11.90
C GLY A 165 10.14 -26.07 -10.95
N VAL A 166 9.46 -25.17 -10.22
CA VAL A 166 8.37 -25.52 -9.29
C VAL A 166 7.02 -25.50 -10.01
N PHE A 167 6.22 -26.55 -9.85
CA PHE A 167 4.87 -26.63 -10.42
C PHE A 167 3.97 -25.50 -9.89
N ARG A 168 3.21 -24.85 -10.79
CA ARG A 168 2.27 -23.78 -10.42
C ARG A 168 0.83 -24.08 -10.77
N THR A 169 0.58 -24.62 -11.96
CA THR A 169 -0.79 -24.93 -12.41
C THR A 169 -0.77 -25.89 -13.58
N ASP A 170 -1.83 -26.69 -13.69
CA ASP A 170 -2.20 -27.32 -14.95
C ASP A 170 -2.80 -26.28 -15.91
N VAL A 171 -2.68 -26.53 -17.21
CA VAL A 171 -3.23 -25.71 -18.28
C VAL A 171 -4.58 -26.28 -18.70
N ALA A 172 -5.66 -25.49 -18.57
CA ALA A 172 -7.00 -25.89 -18.97
C ALA A 172 -7.06 -26.25 -20.46
N GLN A 173 -7.60 -27.43 -20.76
CA GLN A 173 -7.79 -27.99 -22.11
C GLN A 173 -9.27 -28.05 -22.47
N GLY A 174 -9.57 -28.29 -23.75
CA GLY A 174 -10.93 -28.52 -24.27
C GLY A 174 -11.51 -27.31 -25.01
N ASP A 175 -12.85 -27.26 -25.10
CA ASP A 175 -13.55 -26.26 -25.92
C ASP A 175 -13.40 -24.81 -25.40
N LEU A 176 -13.08 -24.66 -24.11
CA LEU A 176 -12.74 -23.39 -23.45
C LEU A 176 -11.29 -23.43 -22.96
N ALA A 177 -10.38 -23.94 -23.79
CA ALA A 177 -8.96 -24.01 -23.47
C ALA A 177 -8.38 -22.64 -23.12
N SER A 178 -7.46 -22.65 -22.17
CA SER A 178 -6.67 -21.48 -21.82
C SER A 178 -5.79 -21.06 -23.00
N GLU A 179 -5.53 -19.76 -23.17
CA GLU A 179 -4.57 -19.26 -24.18
C GLU A 179 -3.19 -19.90 -24.03
N TRP A 180 -2.85 -20.31 -22.81
CA TRP A 180 -1.64 -21.04 -22.47
C TRP A 180 -1.54 -22.43 -23.12
N ALA A 181 -2.66 -23.03 -23.52
CA ALA A 181 -2.65 -24.31 -24.24
C ALA A 181 -1.95 -24.21 -25.60
N GLY A 182 -1.94 -23.02 -26.21
CA GLY A 182 -1.19 -22.76 -27.45
C GLY A 182 0.33 -22.71 -27.25
N MET A 183 0.81 -22.48 -26.02
CA MET A 183 2.24 -22.38 -25.70
C MET A 183 2.83 -23.76 -25.41
N THR A 184 3.31 -24.43 -26.45
CA THR A 184 3.90 -25.77 -26.30
C THR A 184 5.41 -25.69 -26.07
N ASN A 185 5.91 -26.25 -24.96
CA ASN A 185 7.34 -26.32 -24.62
C ASN A 185 8.04 -24.96 -24.63
N TRP A 186 7.35 -23.93 -24.16
CA TRP A 186 7.88 -22.58 -24.11
C TRP A 186 8.66 -22.35 -22.82
N THR A 187 9.79 -21.64 -22.91
CA THR A 187 10.60 -21.22 -21.76
C THR A 187 10.96 -19.76 -21.92
N GLY A 188 10.83 -18.99 -20.84
CA GLY A 188 11.22 -17.59 -20.80
C GLY A 188 11.20 -17.06 -19.38
N LYS A 189 10.88 -15.78 -19.20
CA LYS A 189 10.81 -15.12 -17.89
C LYS A 189 9.52 -14.36 -17.71
N LEU A 190 9.08 -14.27 -16.46
CA LEU A 190 8.03 -13.35 -16.06
C LEU A 190 8.64 -11.95 -15.83
N CYS A 191 8.08 -10.95 -16.50
CA CYS A 191 8.56 -9.57 -16.44
C CYS A 191 7.71 -8.69 -15.54
N ASN A 192 6.40 -8.91 -15.55
CA ASN A 192 5.45 -8.23 -14.70
C ASN A 192 4.15 -9.04 -14.62
N CYS A 193 3.31 -8.78 -13.63
CA CYS A 193 2.01 -9.44 -13.51
C CYS A 193 1.02 -8.62 -12.68
N LEU A 194 -0.26 -8.74 -13.04
CA LEU A 194 -1.38 -8.40 -12.18
C LEU A 194 -1.82 -9.66 -11.42
N GLU A 195 -1.95 -9.56 -10.09
CA GLU A 195 -2.09 -10.69 -9.17
C GLU A 195 -3.55 -11.13 -8.97
N PHE A 196 -4.31 -11.24 -10.06
CA PHE A 196 -5.69 -11.75 -10.05
C PHE A 196 -5.94 -12.57 -11.33
N VAL A 197 -6.95 -13.43 -11.32
CA VAL A 197 -7.25 -14.32 -12.44
C VAL A 197 -7.71 -13.51 -13.65
N GLY A 198 -7.09 -13.76 -14.81
CA GLY A 198 -7.33 -13.01 -16.04
C GLY A 198 -6.59 -11.66 -16.10
N GLY A 199 -5.91 -11.24 -15.03
CA GLY A 199 -5.04 -10.07 -15.06
C GLY A 199 -3.85 -10.27 -16.00
N SER A 200 -3.32 -9.22 -16.61
CA SER A 200 -2.20 -9.39 -17.56
C SER A 200 -0.91 -9.83 -16.87
N VAL A 201 -0.25 -10.84 -17.43
CA VAL A 201 1.15 -11.19 -17.16
C VAL A 201 1.98 -10.90 -18.39
N PHE A 202 3.19 -10.41 -18.17
CA PHE A 202 4.10 -10.02 -19.23
C PHE A 202 5.28 -10.99 -19.25
N LEU A 203 5.49 -11.65 -20.38
CA LEU A 203 6.50 -12.68 -20.57
C LEU A 203 7.51 -12.26 -21.63
N ALA A 204 8.77 -12.65 -21.45
CA ALA A 204 9.80 -12.46 -22.47
C ALA A 204 10.70 -13.69 -22.57
N GLU A 205 11.31 -13.94 -23.73
CA GLU A 205 12.22 -15.09 -23.90
C GLU A 205 13.53 -14.93 -23.09
N THR A 206 14.03 -13.70 -22.94
CA THR A 206 15.37 -13.47 -22.36
C THR A 206 15.42 -12.33 -21.34
N ASN A 207 15.43 -11.08 -21.79
CA ASN A 207 15.39 -9.88 -20.97
C ASN A 207 14.06 -9.16 -21.24
N CYS A 208 13.46 -8.58 -20.21
CA CYS A 208 12.12 -7.98 -20.23
C CYS A 208 11.99 -6.69 -21.06
N ARG A 209 12.69 -6.63 -22.19
CA ARG A 209 12.73 -5.54 -23.15
C ARG A 209 11.66 -5.67 -24.23
N TYR A 210 11.38 -6.90 -24.64
CA TYR A 210 10.35 -7.24 -25.62
C TYR A 210 9.46 -8.31 -25.00
N ASP A 211 8.51 -7.85 -24.20
CA ASP A 211 7.53 -8.72 -23.57
C ASP A 211 6.25 -8.80 -24.40
N PHE A 212 5.48 -9.85 -24.14
CA PHE A 212 4.11 -10.01 -24.64
C PHE A 212 3.19 -10.35 -23.47
N ALA A 213 1.93 -9.96 -23.59
CA ALA A 213 0.94 -10.18 -22.55
C ALA A 213 0.22 -11.52 -22.74
N MET A 214 -0.02 -12.20 -21.63
CA MET A 214 -0.92 -13.35 -21.49
C MET A 214 -1.86 -13.11 -20.30
N PRO A 215 -3.06 -13.72 -20.24
CA PRO A 215 -3.88 -13.67 -19.04
C PRO A 215 -3.24 -14.49 -17.91
N ASN A 216 -3.28 -14.02 -16.68
CA ASN A 216 -2.84 -14.76 -15.49
C ASN A 216 -3.83 -15.91 -15.26
N PRO A 217 -3.43 -17.17 -15.46
CA PRO A 217 -4.38 -18.27 -15.38
C PRO A 217 -4.80 -18.51 -13.93
N ALA A 218 -6.01 -19.03 -13.76
CA ALA A 218 -6.39 -19.64 -12.50
C ALA A 218 -5.49 -20.85 -12.22
N VAL A 219 -5.15 -21.06 -10.96
CA VAL A 219 -4.49 -22.28 -10.48
C VAL A 219 -5.44 -23.44 -10.71
N LEU A 220 -4.92 -24.51 -11.27
CA LEU A 220 -5.57 -25.77 -11.53
C LEU A 220 -4.62 -26.90 -11.13
N SER A 221 -5.20 -28.01 -10.68
CA SER A 221 -4.48 -29.20 -10.28
C SER A 221 -5.37 -30.40 -10.58
N ALA A 222 -4.81 -31.43 -11.21
CA ALA A 222 -5.50 -32.71 -11.38
C ALA A 222 -5.67 -33.49 -10.07
N SER A 223 -5.01 -33.06 -8.99
CA SER A 223 -5.07 -33.69 -7.67
C SER A 223 -5.07 -32.64 -6.56
N PRO A 224 -6.12 -31.81 -6.46
CA PRO A 224 -6.23 -30.83 -5.39
C PRO A 224 -6.50 -31.54 -4.06
N VAL A 225 -6.03 -30.95 -2.97
CA VAL A 225 -6.25 -31.43 -1.61
C VAL A 225 -7.58 -30.89 -1.11
N ALA A 226 -8.50 -31.78 -0.75
CA ALA A 226 -9.71 -31.40 -0.03
C ALA A 226 -9.34 -30.99 1.40
N THR A 227 -9.87 -29.86 1.87
CA THR A 227 -9.58 -29.34 3.22
C THR A 227 -10.81 -29.44 4.12
N SER A 228 -10.58 -29.65 5.42
CA SER A 228 -11.62 -29.69 6.46
C SER A 228 -11.80 -28.36 7.19
N PHE A 229 -11.14 -27.29 6.73
CA PHE A 229 -11.17 -25.96 7.35
C PHE A 229 -12.27 -25.08 6.77
N SER A 230 -12.62 -24.03 7.51
CA SER A 230 -13.45 -22.96 6.95
C SER A 230 -12.58 -21.86 6.35
N PHE A 231 -13.05 -21.35 5.21
CA PHE A 231 -12.47 -20.21 4.53
C PHE A 231 -13.47 -19.06 4.51
N ALA A 232 -12.97 -17.84 4.66
CA ALA A 232 -13.71 -16.62 4.43
C ALA A 232 -13.19 -15.93 3.17
N GLY A 233 -14.11 -15.35 2.39
CA GLY A 233 -13.74 -14.43 1.31
C GLY A 233 -13.19 -13.12 1.87
N ILE A 234 -12.42 -12.41 1.04
CA ILE A 234 -11.90 -11.09 1.37
C ILE A 234 -12.65 -10.05 0.53
N ASP A 235 -13.19 -9.01 1.16
CA ASP A 235 -13.87 -7.93 0.46
C ASP A 235 -12.92 -7.26 -0.56
N ASN A 236 -13.43 -7.07 -1.79
CA ASN A 236 -12.70 -6.52 -2.93
C ASN A 236 -11.52 -7.37 -3.46
N GLU A 237 -11.38 -8.61 -2.99
CA GLU A 237 -10.32 -9.54 -3.42
C GLU A 237 -10.94 -10.91 -3.77
N PRO A 238 -11.70 -11.00 -4.88
CA PRO A 238 -12.51 -12.19 -5.22
C PRO A 238 -11.68 -13.44 -5.51
N ASP A 239 -10.40 -13.27 -5.83
CA ASP A 239 -9.47 -14.36 -6.12
C ASP A 239 -8.67 -14.81 -4.89
N ALA A 240 -9.04 -14.35 -3.69
CA ALA A 240 -8.37 -14.70 -2.46
C ALA A 240 -9.36 -15.13 -1.38
N VAL A 241 -8.91 -16.09 -0.57
CA VAL A 241 -9.61 -16.53 0.63
C VAL A 241 -8.62 -16.60 1.80
N VAL A 242 -9.16 -16.53 3.01
CA VAL A 242 -8.37 -16.70 4.24
C VAL A 242 -8.94 -17.82 5.09
N VAL A 243 -8.07 -18.56 5.77
CA VAL A 243 -8.49 -19.54 6.78
C VAL A 243 -9.19 -18.80 7.92
N SER A 244 -10.46 -19.14 8.17
CA SER A 244 -11.29 -18.52 9.21
C SER A 244 -11.52 -19.41 10.43
N ASP A 245 -11.45 -20.73 10.26
CA ASP A 245 -11.55 -21.69 11.36
C ASP A 245 -10.81 -22.99 11.03
N VAL A 246 -10.23 -23.63 12.04
CA VAL A 246 -9.41 -24.84 11.94
C VAL A 246 -9.98 -25.93 12.85
N PHE A 247 -10.78 -26.84 12.27
CA PHE A 247 -11.51 -27.86 13.04
C PHE A 247 -10.69 -29.12 13.38
N GLU A 248 -9.60 -29.40 12.66
CA GLU A 248 -8.76 -30.60 12.81
C GLU A 248 -7.27 -30.31 12.65
N ASN A 249 -6.40 -31.28 12.95
CA ASN A 249 -4.98 -31.20 12.69
C ASN A 249 -4.71 -31.01 11.19
N CYS A 250 -4.24 -29.82 10.83
CA CYS A 250 -3.93 -29.49 9.46
C CYS A 250 -2.55 -30.00 9.04
N THR A 251 -2.51 -30.69 7.90
CA THR A 251 -1.29 -31.28 7.31
C THR A 251 -0.94 -30.66 5.96
N LEU A 252 -1.45 -29.47 5.66
CA LEU A 252 -1.15 -28.78 4.41
C LEU A 252 0.29 -28.27 4.42
N ASP A 253 1.01 -28.55 3.34
CA ASP A 253 2.29 -27.93 3.04
C ASP A 253 2.12 -26.69 2.15
N GLU A 254 3.22 -25.96 1.94
CA GLU A 254 3.24 -24.72 1.16
C GLU A 254 3.04 -24.93 -0.36
N SER A 255 3.27 -26.16 -0.85
CA SER A 255 3.11 -26.53 -2.25
C SER A 255 1.73 -27.09 -2.56
N ALA A 256 0.93 -27.37 -1.53
CA ALA A 256 -0.42 -27.86 -1.68
C ALA A 256 -1.27 -26.89 -2.51
N ILE A 257 -2.10 -27.48 -3.37
CA ILE A 257 -3.19 -26.78 -4.04
C ILE A 257 -4.47 -27.35 -3.46
N VAL A 258 -5.29 -26.48 -2.89
CA VAL A 258 -6.53 -26.88 -2.22
C VAL A 258 -7.74 -26.59 -3.10
N GLU A 259 -8.77 -27.41 -3.00
CA GLU A 259 -10.07 -27.14 -3.64
C GLU A 259 -11.06 -26.62 -2.61
N GLN A 260 -11.67 -25.46 -2.90
CA GLN A 260 -12.71 -24.83 -2.10
C GLN A 260 -13.71 -24.13 -3.00
N PHE A 261 -15.01 -24.25 -2.70
CA PHE A 261 -16.08 -23.62 -3.48
C PHE A 261 -16.01 -23.91 -5.01
N GLY A 262 -15.51 -25.09 -5.39
CA GLY A 262 -15.32 -25.48 -6.80
C GLY A 262 -14.19 -24.73 -7.53
N SER A 263 -13.29 -24.08 -6.78
CA SER A 263 -12.09 -23.41 -7.29
C SER A 263 -10.85 -23.95 -6.59
N HIS A 264 -9.71 -23.89 -7.29
CA HIS A 264 -8.43 -24.27 -6.69
C HIS A 264 -7.65 -23.04 -6.22
N TYR A 265 -6.93 -23.20 -5.14
CA TYR A 265 -6.14 -22.14 -4.52
C TYR A 265 -4.75 -22.65 -4.16
N ARG A 266 -3.74 -21.81 -4.35
CA ARG A 266 -2.39 -22.06 -3.85
C ARG A 266 -2.12 -21.21 -2.62
N PHE A 267 -1.21 -21.67 -1.78
CA PHE A 267 -0.81 -20.91 -0.61
C PHE A 267 -0.11 -19.60 -1.02
N ASP A 268 -0.52 -18.50 -0.39
CA ASP A 268 0.04 -17.17 -0.59
C ASP A 268 0.78 -16.75 0.68
N LYS A 269 2.10 -16.79 0.61
CA LYS A 269 2.97 -16.59 1.77
C LYS A 269 2.87 -15.15 2.26
N ARG A 270 2.29 -14.98 3.44
CA ARG A 270 2.13 -13.68 4.09
C ARG A 270 2.91 -13.61 5.39
N LEU A 271 3.35 -12.40 5.71
CA LEU A 271 4.08 -12.11 6.95
C LEU A 271 3.09 -11.98 8.11
N ALA A 272 3.26 -12.81 9.14
CA ALA A 272 2.68 -12.59 10.45
C ALA A 272 3.55 -11.56 11.21
N LEU A 273 3.06 -10.33 11.29
CA LEU A 273 3.76 -9.26 12.00
C LEU A 273 3.79 -9.54 13.48
N GLN A 274 4.97 -9.44 14.08
CA GLN A 274 5.14 -9.59 15.52
C GLN A 274 4.37 -8.49 16.27
N ALA A 275 3.83 -8.86 17.43
CA ALA A 275 3.29 -7.88 18.36
C ALA A 275 4.45 -7.02 18.90
N ASN A 276 4.21 -5.71 18.98
CA ASN A 276 5.11 -4.76 19.62
C ASN A 276 4.22 -3.74 20.32
N ASP A 277 3.78 -4.13 21.51
CA ASP A 277 2.91 -3.32 22.36
C ASP A 277 3.63 -2.90 23.65
N VAL A 278 3.01 -1.99 24.39
CA VAL A 278 3.63 -1.41 25.59
C VAL A 278 3.85 -2.46 26.70
N GLY A 279 3.03 -3.52 26.73
CA GLY A 279 3.13 -4.61 27.72
C GLY A 279 4.14 -5.69 27.33
N SER A 280 4.40 -5.85 26.03
CA SER A 280 5.33 -6.81 25.44
C SER A 280 6.12 -6.15 24.29
N PRO A 281 7.05 -5.24 24.60
CA PRO A 281 7.88 -4.61 23.58
C PRO A 281 8.81 -5.64 22.95
N LEU A 282 9.17 -5.42 21.69
CA LEU A 282 10.21 -6.23 21.04
C LEU A 282 11.59 -5.87 21.63
N GLU A 283 12.37 -6.88 22.01
CA GLU A 283 13.69 -6.70 22.61
C GLU A 283 14.85 -6.73 21.59
N ASP A 284 14.55 -6.70 20.28
CA ASP A 284 15.56 -6.80 19.21
C ASP A 284 16.16 -5.42 18.84
N ASP A 285 17.49 -5.31 18.90
CA ASP A 285 18.28 -4.13 18.52
C ASP A 285 18.09 -3.68 17.06
N VAL A 286 17.61 -4.56 16.17
CA VAL A 286 17.30 -4.22 14.77
C VAL A 286 15.93 -3.57 14.64
N ALA A 287 14.97 -3.96 15.48
CA ALA A 287 13.61 -3.42 15.50
C ALA A 287 13.47 -2.18 16.40
N CYS A 288 14.39 -2.03 17.37
CA CYS A 288 14.43 -0.96 18.34
C CYS A 288 15.48 0.09 17.99
N VAL A 289 15.19 1.36 18.30
CA VAL A 289 16.17 2.44 18.10
C VAL A 289 17.26 2.27 19.16
N GLY A 290 18.50 2.04 18.71
CA GLY A 290 19.65 1.92 19.59
C GLY A 290 19.79 3.11 20.55
N ARG A 291 20.43 2.88 21.70
CA ARG A 291 20.65 3.92 22.70
C ARG A 291 21.43 5.10 22.09
N ASN A 292 20.92 6.28 22.32
CA ASN A 292 21.47 7.56 21.90
C ASN A 292 21.21 8.60 23.00
N VAL A 293 21.77 9.80 22.84
CA VAL A 293 21.68 10.89 23.83
C VAL A 293 20.25 11.29 24.20
N VAL A 294 19.25 10.96 23.37
CA VAL A 294 17.84 11.29 23.61
C VAL A 294 17.13 10.21 24.42
N ASN A 295 17.45 8.93 24.21
CA ASN A 295 16.73 7.80 24.82
C ASN A 295 17.55 7.01 25.87
N GLU A 296 18.82 7.34 26.10
CA GLU A 296 19.74 6.61 26.99
C GLU A 296 19.21 6.42 28.42
N LYS A 297 18.40 7.35 28.93
CA LYS A 297 17.87 7.31 30.30
C LYS A 297 16.56 6.53 30.43
N PHE A 298 15.90 6.23 29.32
CA PHE A 298 14.53 5.69 29.30
C PHE A 298 14.43 4.32 28.61
N CYS A 299 15.31 4.02 27.64
CA CYS A 299 15.45 2.68 27.09
C CYS A 299 16.14 1.78 28.13
N LYS A 300 15.45 0.73 28.60
CA LYS A 300 16.01 -0.29 29.48
C LYS A 300 16.83 -1.28 28.68
#